data_AF-A0A9D3WTE0-F1
#
_entry.id   AF-A0A9D3WTE0-F1
#
_cell.length_a   1.000
_cell.length_b   1.000
_cell.length_c   1.000
_cell.angle_alpha   90.00
_cell.angle_beta   90.00
_cell.angle_gamma   90.00
#
_symmetry.space_group_name_H-M   'P 1'
#
loop_
_entity.id
_entity.type
_entity.pdbx_description
1 polymer ?
#
loop_
_entity_poly.entity_id
_entity_poly.type
_entity_poly.pdbx_seq_one_letter_code
_entity_poly.pdbx_strand_id
1 'polypeptide(L)'
;MSMAMVANLACSLSTNEDGIKIVQMAANRIETLCPQVINAALALAARPKSQVVKNSMEIYKSTWENHIHVLTEAVDDITSIDDFLAVSEGHILEDVNKCILALREQDADDLDRAAGAIRGRAARVGHIVSGEMDSYEPGVYTGGVMKKVQDLTNT
;
A
#
# COMPACT_ATOMS: atom_id res chain seq x y z
N MET A 1 1.55 13.66 3.01
CA MET A 1 1.36 12.99 4.31
C MET A 1 2.34 11.84 4.37
N SER A 2 3.18 11.72 5.41
CA SER A 2 4.16 10.63 5.49
C SER A 2 3.48 9.33 5.92
N MET A 3 4.05 8.18 5.54
CA MET A 3 3.52 6.86 5.93
C MET A 3 3.44 6.70 7.46
N ALA A 4 4.38 7.31 8.19
CA ALA A 4 4.35 7.37 9.66
C ALA A 4 3.13 8.14 10.21
N MET A 5 2.68 9.22 9.55
CA MET A 5 1.46 9.93 9.97
C MET A 5 0.21 9.07 9.76
N VAL A 6 0.14 8.33 8.65
CA VAL A 6 -0.98 7.42 8.36
C VAL A 6 -1.03 6.30 9.39
N ALA A 7 0.11 5.69 9.70
CA ALA A 7 0.23 4.66 10.74
C ALA A 7 -0.21 5.17 12.11
N ASN A 8 0.23 6.38 12.50
CA ASN A 8 -0.16 6.98 13.78
C ASN A 8 -1.67 7.29 13.85
N LEU A 9 -2.27 7.74 12.74
CA LEU A 9 -3.71 7.96 12.67
C LEU A 9 -4.47 6.64 12.84
N ALA A 10 -4.07 5.58 12.11
CA ALA A 10 -4.67 4.26 12.23
C ALA A 10 -4.59 3.73 13.68
N CYS A 11 -3.43 3.89 14.34
CA CYS A 11 -3.27 3.53 15.74
C CYS A 11 -4.20 4.29 16.69
N SER A 12 -4.46 5.57 16.42
CA SER A 12 -5.34 6.40 17.26
C SER A 12 -6.83 6.04 17.16
N LEU A 13 -7.21 5.34 16.09
CA LEU A 13 -8.59 4.95 15.80
C LEU A 13 -8.86 3.48 16.16
N SER A 14 -7.83 2.67 16.36
CA SER A 14 -7.96 1.25 16.69
C SER A 14 -8.06 1.03 18.21
N THR A 15 -8.75 -0.04 18.59
CA THR A 15 -8.78 -0.56 19.98
C THR A 15 -7.91 -1.81 20.15
N ASN A 16 -7.22 -2.27 19.10
CA ASN A 16 -6.33 -3.44 19.15
C ASN A 16 -4.94 -3.05 19.69
N GLU A 17 -4.74 -3.14 21.00
CA GLU A 17 -3.48 -2.72 21.65
C GLU A 17 -2.23 -3.44 21.11
N ASP A 18 -2.32 -4.73 20.80
CA ASP A 18 -1.18 -5.50 20.30
C ASP A 18 -0.89 -5.16 18.83
N GLY A 19 -1.93 -4.99 18.01
CA GLY A 19 -1.78 -4.49 16.63
C GLY A 19 -1.18 -3.08 16.59
N ILE A 20 -1.60 -2.18 17.48
CA ILE A 20 -1.03 -0.83 17.61
C ILE A 20 0.48 -0.88 17.88
N LYS A 21 0.94 -1.76 18.79
CA LYS A 21 2.37 -1.94 19.07
C LYS A 21 3.13 -2.42 17.84
N ILE A 22 2.57 -3.37 17.09
CA ILE A 22 3.18 -3.90 15.86
C ILE A 22 3.33 -2.77 14.82
N VAL A 23 2.29 -1.96 14.60
CA VAL A 23 2.33 -0.80 13.69
C VAL A 23 3.38 0.21 14.13
N GLN A 24 3.44 0.56 15.42
CA GLN A 24 4.44 1.48 15.94
C GLN A 24 5.87 0.93 15.79
N MET A 25 6.08 -0.37 15.99
CA MET A 25 7.38 -1.01 15.78
C MET A 25 7.79 -0.99 14.30
N ALA A 26 6.85 -1.28 13.39
CA ALA A 26 7.09 -1.24 11.95
C ALA A 26 7.38 0.20 11.46
N ALA A 27 6.65 1.20 11.96
CA ALA A 27 6.89 2.61 11.66
C ALA A 27 8.29 3.07 12.12
N ASN A 28 8.69 2.71 13.34
CA ASN A 28 10.04 3.01 13.85
C ASN A 28 11.15 2.38 12.99
N ARG A 29 10.96 1.15 12.48
CA ARG A 29 11.92 0.51 11.57
C ARG A 29 12.08 1.28 10.26
N ILE A 30 11.00 1.82 9.72
CA ILE A 30 11.05 2.66 8.51
C ILE A 30 11.77 3.98 8.79
N GLU A 31 11.47 4.65 9.90
CA GLU A 31 12.11 5.92 10.27
C GLU A 31 13.63 5.76 10.47
N THR A 32 14.05 4.66 11.10
CA THR A 32 15.47 4.35 11.31
C THR A 32 16.20 3.92 10.04
N LEU A 33 15.51 3.29 9.10
CA LEU A 33 16.07 2.84 7.82
C LEU A 33 16.18 3.99 6.80
N CYS A 34 15.26 4.94 6.83
CA CYS A 34 15.16 6.02 5.84
C CYS A 34 16.49 6.77 5.60
N PRO A 35 17.23 7.23 6.64
CA PRO A 35 18.54 7.87 6.44
C PRO A 35 19.57 6.96 5.76
N GLN A 36 19.50 5.64 5.99
CA GLN A 36 20.44 4.68 5.42
C GLN A 36 20.19 4.49 3.92
N VAL A 37 18.92 4.43 3.50
CA VAL A 37 18.52 4.39 2.09
C VAL A 37 18.98 5.66 1.37
N ILE A 38 18.77 6.84 1.98
CA ILE A 38 19.23 8.12 1.43
C ILE A 38 20.75 8.11 1.27
N ASN A 39 21.49 7.68 2.30
CA ASN A 39 22.96 7.63 2.25
C ASN A 39 23.47 6.66 1.18
N ALA A 40 22.82 5.51 1.01
CA ALA A 40 23.17 4.56 -0.03
C ALA A 40 22.93 5.13 -1.44
N ALA A 41 21.81 5.84 -1.63
CA ALA A 41 21.50 6.52 -2.89
C ALA A 41 22.51 7.64 -3.20
N LEU A 42 22.88 8.45 -2.20
CA LEU A 42 23.90 9.48 -2.34
C LEU A 42 25.28 8.88 -2.67
N ALA A 43 25.66 7.79 -2.02
CA ALA A 43 26.91 7.08 -2.32
C ALA A 43 26.90 6.55 -3.76
N LEU A 44 25.78 6.00 -4.23
CA LEU A 44 25.63 5.49 -5.60
C LEU A 44 25.72 6.63 -6.62
N ALA A 45 25.07 7.76 -6.35
CA ALA A 45 25.16 8.95 -7.19
C ALA A 45 26.60 9.47 -7.31
N ALA A 46 27.37 9.44 -6.20
CA ALA A 46 28.78 9.84 -6.21
C ALA A 46 29.70 8.83 -6.91
N ARG A 47 29.36 7.53 -6.92
CA ARG A 47 30.20 6.44 -7.46
C ARG A 47 29.39 5.43 -8.28
N PRO A 48 28.80 5.83 -9.42
CA PRO A 48 27.83 5.02 -10.16
C PRO A 48 28.42 3.78 -10.83
N LYS A 49 29.75 3.70 -10.98
CA LYS A 49 30.45 2.53 -11.56
C LYS A 49 30.87 1.50 -10.51
N SER A 50 30.79 1.82 -9.22
CA SER A 50 31.22 0.92 -8.15
C SER A 50 30.21 -0.19 -7.91
N GLN A 51 30.60 -1.44 -8.15
CA GLN A 51 29.72 -2.59 -7.93
C GLN A 51 29.35 -2.77 -6.45
N VAL A 52 30.28 -2.46 -5.53
CA VAL A 52 30.03 -2.53 -4.09
C VAL A 52 28.91 -1.57 -3.68
N VAL A 53 28.92 -0.34 -4.22
CA VAL A 53 27.91 0.67 -3.90
C VAL A 53 26.57 0.34 -4.57
N LYS A 54 26.58 -0.20 -5.79
CA LYS A 54 25.37 -0.73 -6.44
C LYS A 54 24.72 -1.82 -5.60
N ASN A 55 25.50 -2.83 -5.20
CA ASN A 55 24.99 -3.93 -4.37
C ASN A 55 24.46 -3.42 -3.03
N SER A 56 25.14 -2.46 -2.41
CA SER A 56 24.66 -1.83 -1.17
C SER A 56 23.33 -1.11 -1.37
N MET A 57 23.14 -0.37 -2.46
CA MET A 57 21.88 0.29 -2.76
C MET A 57 20.75 -0.72 -2.99
N GLU A 58 21.00 -1.82 -3.72
CA GLU A 58 19.99 -2.87 -3.94
C GLU A 58 19.56 -3.54 -2.63
N ILE A 59 20.50 -3.79 -1.70
CA ILE A 59 20.17 -4.32 -0.37
C ILE A 59 19.25 -3.36 0.39
N TYR A 60 19.58 -2.06 0.41
CA TYR A 60 18.75 -1.07 1.10
C TYR A 60 17.39 -0.87 0.44
N LYS A 61 17.32 -0.90 -0.90
CA LYS A 61 16.07 -0.87 -1.65
C LYS A 61 15.16 -2.05 -1.28
N SER A 62 15.67 -3.28 -1.35
CA SER A 62 14.88 -4.48 -1.00
C SER A 62 14.43 -4.45 0.47
N THR A 63 15.31 -4.00 1.37
CA THR A 63 14.98 -3.89 2.80
C THR A 63 13.90 -2.84 3.03
N TRP A 64 13.95 -1.72 2.32
CA TRP A 64 12.93 -0.68 2.36
C TRP A 64 11.59 -1.19 1.87
N GLU A 65 11.55 -1.84 0.70
CA GLU A 65 10.33 -2.44 0.14
C GLU A 65 9.69 -3.43 1.13
N ASN A 66 10.50 -4.30 1.75
CA ASN A 66 10.03 -5.23 2.78
C ASN A 66 9.48 -4.52 4.03
N HIS A 67 10.13 -3.47 4.52
CA HIS A 67 9.65 -2.72 5.69
C HIS A 67 8.36 -1.96 5.40
N ILE A 68 8.24 -1.36 4.21
CA ILE A 68 6.99 -0.74 3.75
C ILE A 68 5.87 -1.78 3.71
N HIS A 69 6.14 -2.96 3.14
CA HIS A 69 5.15 -4.05 3.10
C HIS A 69 4.69 -4.47 4.49
N VAL A 70 5.61 -4.72 5.43
CA VAL A 70 5.27 -5.10 6.82
C VAL A 70 4.46 -4.01 7.54
N LEU A 71 4.81 -2.74 7.39
CA LEU A 71 4.01 -1.65 7.99
C LEU A 71 2.60 -1.62 7.38
N THR A 72 2.51 -1.85 6.07
CA THR A 72 1.28 -1.80 5.30
C THR A 72 0.33 -2.92 5.74
N GLU A 73 0.81 -4.14 5.94
CA GLU A 73 0.03 -5.25 6.51
C GLU A 73 -0.39 -4.97 7.96
N ALA A 74 0.52 -4.50 8.80
CA ALA A 74 0.21 -4.19 10.20
C ALA A 74 -0.88 -3.11 10.33
N VAL A 75 -0.91 -2.13 9.42
CA VAL A 75 -1.97 -1.10 9.38
C VAL A 75 -3.30 -1.70 8.92
N ASP A 76 -3.29 -2.63 7.97
CA ASP A 76 -4.51 -3.33 7.56
C ASP A 76 -5.12 -4.12 8.72
N ASP A 77 -4.29 -4.84 9.50
CA ASP A 77 -4.74 -5.67 10.63
C ASP A 77 -5.48 -4.89 11.72
N ILE A 78 -5.22 -3.59 11.85
CA ILE A 78 -5.87 -2.73 12.85
C ILE A 78 -7.00 -1.88 12.28
N THR A 79 -7.21 -1.93 10.96
CA THR A 79 -8.23 -1.16 10.23
C THR A 79 -9.40 -2.09 9.92
N SER A 80 -10.62 -1.67 10.26
CA SER A 80 -11.82 -2.45 9.90
C SER A 80 -11.95 -2.59 8.39
N ILE A 81 -12.24 -3.79 7.91
CA ILE A 81 -12.49 -4.04 6.48
C ILE A 81 -13.65 -3.18 5.96
N ASP A 82 -14.69 -2.97 6.77
CA ASP A 82 -15.85 -2.16 6.37
C ASP A 82 -15.46 -0.70 6.10
N ASP A 83 -14.64 -0.12 7.00
CA ASP A 83 -14.14 1.25 6.84
C ASP A 83 -13.21 1.35 5.63
N PHE A 84 -12.33 0.37 5.46
CA PHE A 84 -11.42 0.30 4.31
C PHE A 84 -12.18 0.24 2.98
N LEU A 85 -13.22 -0.61 2.89
CA LEU A 85 -14.04 -0.76 1.69
C LEU A 85 -14.82 0.52 1.37
N ALA A 86 -15.47 1.13 2.36
CA ALA A 86 -16.23 2.36 2.18
C ALA A 86 -15.36 3.52 1.69
N VAL A 87 -14.17 3.70 2.27
CA VAL A 87 -13.21 4.73 1.85
C VAL A 87 -12.63 4.42 0.47
N SER A 88 -12.37 3.16 0.16
CA SER A 88 -11.85 2.74 -1.15
C SER A 88 -12.87 3.00 -2.27
N GLU A 89 -14.15 2.72 -2.04
CA GLU A 89 -15.23 3.01 -2.98
C GLU A 89 -15.30 4.52 -3.29
N GLY A 90 -15.30 5.36 -2.25
CA GLY A 90 -15.33 6.82 -2.41
C GLY A 90 -14.15 7.35 -3.24
N HIS A 91 -12.94 6.86 -2.98
CA HIS A 91 -11.76 7.26 -3.75
C HIS A 91 -11.76 6.73 -5.19
N ILE A 92 -12.25 5.51 -5.43
CA ILE A 92 -12.37 4.98 -6.80
C ILE A 92 -13.36 5.84 -7.61
N LEU A 93 -14.49 6.23 -7.02
CA LEU A 93 -15.45 7.13 -7.66
C LEU A 93 -14.83 8.51 -7.96
N GLU A 94 -14.03 9.05 -7.04
CA GLU A 94 -13.30 10.29 -7.27
C GLU A 94 -12.29 10.17 -8.42
N ASP A 95 -11.52 9.08 -8.46
CA ASP A 95 -10.53 8.86 -9.51
C ASP A 95 -11.20 8.60 -10.87
N VAL A 96 -12.38 7.98 -10.91
CA VAL A 96 -13.22 7.88 -12.13
C VAL A 96 -13.64 9.27 -12.62
N ASN A 97 -14.06 10.16 -11.72
CA ASN A 97 -14.37 11.54 -12.09
C ASN A 97 -13.16 12.29 -12.66
N LYS A 98 -11.95 12.05 -12.11
CA LYS A 98 -10.70 12.59 -12.65
C LYS A 98 -10.41 12.05 -14.05
N CYS A 99 -10.61 10.74 -14.29
CA CYS A 99 -10.49 10.16 -15.64
C CYS A 99 -11.45 10.83 -16.63
N ILE A 100 -12.71 11.08 -16.22
CA ILE A 100 -13.71 11.74 -17.08
C ILE A 100 -13.27 13.18 -17.41
N LEU A 101 -12.73 13.90 -16.43
CA LEU A 101 -12.24 15.26 -16.63
C LEU A 101 -11.03 15.27 -17.57
N ALA A 102 -10.02 14.44 -17.32
CA ALA A 102 -8.83 14.32 -18.15
C ALA A 102 -9.17 13.94 -19.61
N LEU A 103 -10.13 13.03 -19.81
CA LEU A 103 -10.64 12.69 -21.14
C LEU A 103 -11.26 13.89 -21.87
N ARG A 104 -12.01 14.74 -21.16
CA ARG A 104 -12.62 15.94 -21.75
C ARG A 104 -11.57 17.00 -22.11
N GLU A 105 -10.54 17.11 -21.29
CA GLU A 105 -9.43 18.04 -21.48
C GLU A 105 -8.38 17.53 -22.48
N GLN A 106 -8.52 16.28 -22.93
CA GLN A 106 -7.55 15.57 -23.78
C GLN A 106 -6.16 15.47 -23.11
N ASP A 107 -6.13 15.40 -21.78
CA ASP A 107 -4.92 15.22 -21.00
C ASP A 107 -4.64 13.72 -20.80
N ALA A 108 -3.69 13.21 -21.58
CA ALA A 108 -3.30 11.80 -21.53
C ALA A 108 -2.52 11.45 -20.24
N ASP A 109 -1.77 12.40 -19.69
CA ASP A 109 -0.91 12.16 -18.52
C ASP A 109 -1.76 12.02 -17.25
N ASP A 110 -2.74 12.91 -17.08
CA ASP A 110 -3.66 12.85 -15.94
C ASP A 110 -4.65 11.69 -16.07
N LEU A 111 -5.02 11.30 -17.31
CA LEU A 111 -5.79 10.09 -17.55
C LEU A 111 -5.02 8.83 -17.12
N ASP A 112 -3.75 8.67 -17.55
CA ASP A 112 -2.96 7.50 -17.15
C ASP A 112 -2.71 7.46 -15.64
N ARG A 113 -2.46 8.62 -15.03
CA ARG A 113 -2.30 8.73 -13.57
C ARG A 113 -3.56 8.31 -12.81
N ALA A 114 -4.72 8.83 -13.20
CA ALA A 114 -5.98 8.50 -12.56
C ALA A 114 -6.37 7.02 -12.78
N ALA A 115 -6.17 6.50 -13.99
CA ALA A 115 -6.37 5.08 -14.28
C ALA A 115 -5.41 4.19 -13.48
N GLY A 116 -4.15 4.61 -13.34
CA GLY A 116 -3.14 3.95 -12.50
C GLY A 116 -3.55 3.90 -11.03
N ALA A 117 -4.09 5.00 -10.50
CA ALA A 117 -4.62 5.05 -9.14
C ALA A 117 -5.81 4.09 -8.95
N ILE A 118 -6.76 4.05 -9.89
CA ILE A 118 -7.89 3.10 -9.86
C ILE A 118 -7.38 1.65 -9.84
N ARG A 119 -6.44 1.29 -10.73
CA ARG A 119 -5.83 -0.05 -10.76
C ARG A 119 -5.17 -0.39 -9.42
N GLY A 120 -4.39 0.54 -8.86
CA GLY A 120 -3.73 0.35 -7.56
C GLY A 120 -4.72 0.11 -6.42
N ARG A 121 -5.80 0.90 -6.36
CA ARG A 121 -6.86 0.74 -5.35
C ARG A 121 -7.62 -0.57 -5.51
N ALA A 122 -8.01 -0.94 -6.73
CA ALA A 122 -8.70 -2.20 -7.00
C ALA A 122 -7.85 -3.41 -6.62
N ALA A 123 -6.56 -3.42 -6.95
CA ALA A 123 -5.63 -4.45 -6.53
C ALA A 123 -5.51 -4.55 -5.00
N ARG A 124 -5.47 -3.40 -4.32
CA ARG A 124 -5.42 -3.33 -2.85
C ARG A 124 -6.69 -3.86 -2.19
N VAL A 125 -7.87 -3.53 -2.72
CA VAL A 125 -9.15 -4.12 -2.30
C VAL A 125 -9.11 -5.64 -2.44
N GLY A 126 -8.66 -6.15 -3.59
CA GLY A 126 -8.52 -7.58 -3.79
C GLY A 126 -7.60 -8.25 -2.75
N HIS A 127 -6.45 -7.64 -2.45
CA HIS A 127 -5.51 -8.16 -1.46
C HIS A 127 -6.09 -8.20 -0.04
N ILE A 128 -6.66 -7.10 0.45
CA ILE A 128 -7.21 -7.03 1.81
C ILE A 128 -8.42 -7.96 1.97
N VAL A 129 -9.34 -7.96 1.00
CA VAL A 129 -10.51 -8.86 1.06
C VAL A 129 -10.08 -10.32 1.04
N SER A 130 -9.08 -10.68 0.23
CA SER A 130 -8.55 -12.05 0.21
C SER A 130 -7.94 -12.45 1.56
N GLY A 131 -7.10 -11.58 2.13
CA GLY A 131 -6.49 -11.82 3.44
C GLY A 131 -7.52 -11.91 4.58
N GLU A 132 -8.56 -11.07 4.55
CA GLU A 132 -9.67 -11.17 5.50
C GLU A 132 -10.41 -12.51 5.36
N MET A 133 -10.67 -12.97 4.13
CA MET A 133 -11.36 -14.25 3.89
C MET A 133 -10.56 -15.47 4.41
N ASP A 134 -9.23 -15.38 4.49
CA ASP A 134 -8.38 -16.44 5.06
C ASP A 134 -8.61 -16.66 6.56
N SER A 135 -9.22 -15.68 7.26
CA SER A 135 -9.59 -15.81 8.68
C SER A 135 -10.89 -16.59 8.92
N TYR A 136 -11.67 -16.88 7.87
CA TYR A 136 -12.94 -17.59 7.94
C TYR A 136 -12.83 -19.04 7.46
N GLU A 137 -13.74 -19.90 7.92
CA GLU A 137 -13.82 -21.27 7.40
C GLU A 137 -14.24 -21.28 5.91
N PRO A 138 -13.56 -22.06 5.04
CA PRO A 138 -13.93 -22.18 3.64
C PRO A 138 -15.38 -22.64 3.45
N GLY A 139 -16.15 -21.93 2.62
CA GLY A 139 -17.56 -22.23 2.41
C GLY A 139 -18.22 -21.36 1.34
N VAL A 140 -19.55 -21.37 1.33
CA VAL A 140 -20.35 -20.63 0.33
C VAL A 140 -20.10 -19.12 0.42
N TYR A 141 -19.93 -18.60 1.64
CA TYR A 141 -19.64 -17.19 1.88
C TYR A 141 -18.27 -16.78 1.32
N THR A 142 -17.18 -17.38 1.79
CA THR A 142 -15.81 -17.07 1.34
C THR A 142 -15.64 -17.33 -0.14
N GLY A 143 -16.20 -18.42 -0.68
CA GLY A 143 -16.19 -18.70 -2.12
C GLY A 143 -16.94 -17.67 -2.96
N GLY A 144 -18.07 -17.16 -2.46
CA GLY A 144 -18.84 -16.10 -3.11
C GLY A 144 -18.07 -14.77 -3.17
N VAL A 145 -17.42 -14.40 -2.06
CA VAL A 145 -16.58 -13.19 -1.98
C VAL A 145 -15.36 -13.31 -2.89
N MET A 146 -14.64 -14.44 -2.83
CA MET A 146 -13.43 -14.64 -3.64
C MET A 146 -13.71 -14.65 -5.15
N LYS A 147 -14.90 -15.11 -5.57
CA LYS A 147 -15.32 -14.96 -6.97
C LYS A 147 -15.42 -13.50 -7.39
N LYS A 148 -15.96 -12.63 -6.53
CA LYS A 148 -16.06 -11.19 -6.81
C LYS A 148 -14.69 -10.51 -6.82
N VAL A 149 -13.80 -10.92 -5.93
CA VAL A 149 -12.40 -10.47 -5.96
C VAL A 149 -11.75 -10.87 -7.28
N GLN A 150 -11.96 -12.10 -7.74
CA GLN A 150 -11.42 -12.58 -9.00
C GLN A 150 -11.97 -11.81 -10.21
N ASP A 151 -13.27 -11.51 -10.23
CA ASP A 151 -13.89 -10.69 -11.27
C ASP A 151 -13.28 -9.27 -11.31
N LEU A 152 -12.85 -8.72 -10.17
CA LEU A 152 -12.24 -7.40 -10.06
C LEU A 152 -10.76 -7.38 -10.46
N THR A 153 -10.01 -8.43 -10.15
CA THR A 153 -8.54 -8.45 -10.31
C THR A 153 -8.07 -9.13 -11.59
N ASN A 154 -8.88 -9.99 -12.21
CA ASN A 154 -8.56 -10.59 -13.50
C ASN A 154 -9.13 -9.73 -14.64
N THR A 155 -8.25 -8.96 -15.28
CA THR A 155 -8.45 -8.42 -16.63
C THR A 155 -7.18 -8.56 -17.44
#